data_AF-I1CTV9-F1
#
_entry.id   AF-I1CTV9-F1
#
_cell.length_a   1.000
_cell.length_b   1.000
_cell.length_c   1.000
_cell.angle_alpha   90.00
_cell.angle_beta   90.00
_cell.angle_gamma   90.00
#
_symmetry.space_group_name_H-M   'P 1'
#
loop_
_entity.id
_entity.type
_entity.pdbx_description
1 polymer ?
#
loop_
_entity_poly.entity_id
_entity_poly.type
_entity_poly.pdbx_seq_one_letter_code
_entity_poly.pdbx_strand_id
1 'polypeptide(L)'
;MYGKRSFGDAFTSEVSEKVVSIIAKEVGFEAIQPAALESLSNSLGSYLERLLIKAHLYAELVKSSESTIESTPEFLPSDNEDSDEEEEQDSIRPSYVSQHFPTFPSKHSFRQTPIYIKRPDDPQKVRELNSEQSRTVEENLKKLMATENQILRESSGIQVIEDEYMMPIVNYEGFLQRRKRSKQKGTTLNVEGSNEPKINTIQEQVETQELEEGMQEAIVEDQKDE
;
A
#
# COMPACT_ATOMS: atom_id res chain seq x y z
N MET A 1 -19.57 -12.25 29.91
CA MET A 1 -18.59 -12.37 28.81
C MET A 1 -17.81 -11.06 28.79
N TYR A 2 -16.68 -11.00 29.49
CA TYR A 2 -15.89 -9.77 29.63
C TYR A 2 -14.98 -9.60 28.41
N GLY A 3 -15.26 -8.56 27.62
CA GLY A 3 -14.48 -8.16 26.46
C GLY A 3 -13.09 -7.71 26.89
N LYS A 4 -12.08 -8.14 26.13
CA LYS A 4 -10.69 -7.74 26.33
C LYS A 4 -10.59 -6.23 26.16
N ARG A 5 -10.20 -5.54 27.24
CA ARG A 5 -9.95 -4.10 27.22
C ARG A 5 -8.90 -3.77 26.17
N SER A 6 -9.30 -3.07 25.12
CA SER A 6 -8.37 -2.58 24.10
C SER A 6 -7.42 -1.55 24.73
N PHE A 7 -6.27 -1.26 24.13
CA PHE A 7 -5.36 -0.22 24.67
C PHE A 7 -6.03 1.16 24.80
N GLY A 8 -7.14 1.42 24.10
CA GLY A 8 -7.98 2.61 24.24
C GLY A 8 -9.00 2.58 25.39
N ASP A 9 -9.21 1.42 26.04
CA ASP A 9 -10.19 1.29 27.14
C ASP A 9 -9.71 1.95 28.43
N ALA A 10 -8.41 1.94 28.73
CA ALA A 10 -7.91 2.45 30.00
C ALA A 10 -8.15 3.97 30.13
N PHE A 11 -7.84 4.71 29.06
CA PHE A 11 -8.07 6.16 29.02
C PHE A 11 -9.56 6.49 29.02
N THR A 12 -10.38 5.78 28.22
CA THR A 12 -11.82 6.03 28.17
C THR A 12 -12.51 5.69 29.48
N SER A 13 -12.07 4.62 30.17
CA SER A 13 -12.55 4.28 31.52
C SER A 13 -12.16 5.33 32.57
N GLU A 14 -10.96 5.90 32.46
CA GLU A 14 -10.51 6.96 33.37
C GLU A 14 -11.32 8.24 33.16
N VAL A 15 -11.62 8.57 31.90
CA VAL A 15 -12.46 9.72 31.55
C VAL A 15 -13.89 9.51 32.05
N SER A 16 -14.49 8.34 31.84
CA SER A 16 -15.86 8.06 32.30
C SER A 16 -15.94 8.05 33.84
N GLU A 17 -14.95 7.52 34.54
CA GLU A 17 -14.85 7.62 36.00
C GLU A 17 -14.73 9.08 36.47
N LYS A 18 -13.89 9.89 35.82
CA LYS A 18 -13.77 11.33 36.11
C LYS A 18 -15.10 12.04 35.91
N VAL A 19 -15.80 11.81 34.80
CA VAL A 19 -17.10 12.42 34.51
C VAL A 19 -18.12 12.07 35.60
N VAL A 20 -18.23 10.79 35.97
CA VAL A 20 -19.14 10.35 37.05
C VAL A 20 -18.77 11.00 38.38
N SER A 21 -17.48 11.12 38.70
CA SER A 21 -17.01 11.77 39.93
C SER A 21 -17.34 13.26 39.98
N ILE A 22 -17.26 13.97 38.85
CA ILE A 22 -17.59 15.40 38.74
C ILE A 22 -19.08 15.60 38.96
N ILE A 23 -19.91 14.80 38.28
CA ILE A 23 -21.38 14.86 38.41
C ILE A 23 -21.80 14.56 39.85
N ALA A 24 -21.20 13.56 40.49
CA ALA A 24 -21.51 13.22 41.87
C ALA A 24 -21.12 14.35 42.86
N LYS A 25 -19.97 15.01 42.64
CA LYS A 25 -19.58 16.20 43.41
C LYS A 25 -20.55 17.37 43.20
N GLU A 26 -21.00 17.58 41.96
CA GLU A 26 -21.97 18.64 41.62
C GLU A 26 -23.33 18.41 42.30
N VAL A 27 -23.75 17.15 42.43
CA VAL A 27 -24.96 16.76 43.18
C VAL A 27 -24.78 16.87 44.70
N GLY A 28 -23.55 17.10 45.19
CA GLY A 28 -23.24 17.28 46.60
C GLY A 28 -22.84 16.00 47.35
N PHE A 29 -22.47 14.93 46.63
CA PHE A 29 -21.89 13.75 47.27
C PHE A 29 -20.42 14.00 47.65
N GLU A 30 -20.10 13.79 48.92
CA GLU A 30 -18.74 13.99 49.45
C GLU A 30 -17.82 12.78 49.19
N ALA A 31 -18.38 11.57 49.12
CA ALA A 31 -17.67 10.33 48.83
C ALA A 31 -18.55 9.33 48.07
N ILE A 32 -17.92 8.46 47.27
CA ILE A 32 -18.59 7.43 46.46
C ILE A 32 -17.88 6.10 46.70
N GLN A 33 -18.66 5.01 46.80
CA GLN A 33 -18.11 3.67 46.88
C GLN A 33 -17.43 3.27 45.56
N PRO A 34 -16.20 2.72 45.57
CA PRO A 34 -15.46 2.43 44.33
C PRO A 34 -16.17 1.43 43.41
N ALA A 35 -16.84 0.42 43.97
CA ALA A 35 -17.62 -0.53 43.20
C ALA A 35 -18.83 0.11 42.48
N ALA A 36 -19.45 1.12 43.10
CA ALA A 36 -20.55 1.87 42.49
C ALA A 36 -20.05 2.79 41.37
N LEU A 37 -18.88 3.41 41.57
CA LEU A 37 -18.21 4.24 40.56
C LEU A 37 -17.89 3.44 39.30
N GLU A 38 -17.30 2.26 39.44
CA GLU A 38 -16.98 1.37 38.31
C GLU A 38 -18.25 0.91 37.58
N SER A 39 -19.29 0.54 38.33
CA SER A 39 -20.57 0.11 37.73
C SER A 39 -21.26 1.23 36.96
N LEU A 40 -21.29 2.45 37.50
CA LEU A 40 -21.87 3.62 36.84
C LEU A 40 -21.08 4.02 35.59
N SER A 41 -19.75 4.00 35.68
CA SER A 41 -18.84 4.25 34.56
C SER A 41 -19.10 3.28 33.40
N ASN A 42 -19.19 1.98 33.70
CA ASN A 42 -19.52 0.94 32.71
C ASN A 42 -20.92 1.10 32.12
N SER A 43 -21.91 1.47 32.94
CA SER A 43 -23.28 1.72 32.51
C SER A 43 -23.37 2.93 31.58
N LEU A 44 -22.66 4.01 31.90
CA LEU A 44 -22.55 5.21 31.07
C LEU A 44 -21.94 4.88 29.71
N GLY A 45 -20.84 4.14 29.68
CA GLY A 45 -20.22 3.67 28.43
C GLY A 45 -21.20 2.85 27.59
N SER A 46 -21.86 1.87 28.19
CA SER A 46 -22.87 1.03 27.51
C SER A 46 -24.07 1.84 27.01
N TYR A 47 -24.49 2.87 27.75
CA TYR A 47 -25.59 3.74 27.36
C TYR A 47 -25.24 4.59 26.14
N LEU A 48 -24.05 5.21 26.14
CA LEU A 48 -23.57 6.00 25.03
C LEU A 48 -23.38 5.14 23.77
N GLU A 49 -22.84 3.94 23.90
CA GLU A 49 -22.73 3.00 22.77
C GLU A 49 -24.10 2.69 22.17
N ARG A 50 -25.09 2.35 23.01
CA ARG A 50 -26.46 2.09 22.56
C ARG A 50 -27.11 3.32 21.91
N LEU A 51 -26.84 4.51 22.45
CA LEU A 51 -27.35 5.76 21.90
C LEU A 51 -26.74 6.05 20.53
N LEU A 52 -25.42 5.90 20.40
CA LEU A 52 -24.69 6.12 19.15
C LEU A 52 -25.12 5.12 18.06
N ILE A 53 -25.27 3.85 18.39
CA ILE A 53 -25.77 2.83 17.45
C ILE A 53 -27.17 3.21 16.97
N LYS A 54 -28.08 3.61 17.86
CA LYS A 54 -29.43 4.03 17.48
C LYS A 54 -29.40 5.28 16.61
N ALA A 55 -28.62 6.29 16.98
CA ALA A 55 -28.48 7.52 16.20
C ALA A 55 -27.94 7.24 14.79
N HIS A 56 -26.96 6.35 14.68
CA HIS A 56 -26.42 5.92 13.40
C HIS A 56 -27.49 5.22 12.54
N LEU A 57 -28.24 4.27 13.12
CA LEU A 57 -29.35 3.60 12.45
C LEU A 57 -30.42 4.59 11.98
N TYR A 58 -30.78 5.58 12.80
CA TYR A 58 -31.70 6.63 12.38
C TYR A 58 -31.17 7.44 11.19
N ALA A 59 -29.88 7.78 11.18
CA ALA A 59 -29.28 8.50 10.06
C ALA A 59 -29.26 7.66 8.76
N GLU A 60 -29.04 6.35 8.87
CA GLU A 60 -29.16 5.42 7.73
C GLU A 60 -30.61 5.31 7.23
N LEU A 61 -31.60 5.33 8.13
CA LEU A 61 -33.01 5.33 7.75
C LEU A 61 -33.39 6.60 6.97
N VAL A 62 -32.86 7.77 7.36
CA VAL A 62 -33.09 9.03 6.65
C VAL A 62 -32.53 8.96 5.22
N LYS A 63 -31.26 8.55 5.07
CA LYS A 63 -30.62 8.41 3.75
C LYS A 63 -31.31 7.40 2.83
N SER A 64 -31.92 6.37 3.40
CA SER A 64 -32.69 5.39 2.61
C SER A 64 -34.12 5.84 2.31
N SER A 65 -34.70 6.74 3.12
CA SER A 65 -36.03 7.33 2.89
C SER A 65 -36.06 8.41 1.81
N GLU A 66 -34.91 9.03 1.51
CA GLU A 66 -34.72 9.93 0.34
C GLU A 66 -34.60 9.18 -1.00
N SER A 67 -34.82 7.85 -1.03
CA SER A 67 -35.07 7.14 -2.29
C SER A 67 -36.49 7.37 -2.85
N THR A 68 -37.29 8.24 -2.21
CA THR A 68 -38.53 8.75 -2.79
C THR A 68 -38.19 9.71 -3.93
N ILE A 69 -37.90 9.14 -5.11
CA ILE A 69 -38.03 9.69 -6.48
C ILE A 69 -38.26 11.21 -6.49
N GLU A 70 -37.28 12.01 -6.06
CA GLU A 70 -37.28 13.41 -6.42
C GLU A 70 -36.79 13.45 -7.85
N SER A 71 -37.78 13.47 -8.74
CA SER A 71 -37.71 13.82 -10.16
C SER A 71 -36.60 14.83 -10.36
N THR A 72 -35.47 14.37 -10.93
CA THR A 72 -34.41 15.24 -11.40
C THR A 72 -35.05 16.30 -12.29
N PRO A 73 -34.85 17.60 -12.03
CA PRO A 73 -35.32 18.62 -12.94
C PRO A 73 -34.58 18.45 -14.25
N GLU A 74 -35.35 18.32 -15.32
CA GLU A 74 -34.92 18.09 -16.70
C GLU A 74 -34.05 19.26 -17.16
N PHE A 75 -32.73 19.16 -16.94
CA PHE A 75 -31.78 20.04 -17.60
C PHE A 75 -31.71 19.63 -19.06
N LEU A 76 -31.88 20.66 -19.90
CA LEU A 76 -32.04 20.64 -21.36
C LEU A 76 -31.30 19.51 -22.09
N PRO A 77 -31.89 18.94 -23.16
CA PRO A 77 -31.19 18.00 -24.02
C PRO A 77 -29.98 18.72 -24.62
N SER A 78 -28.78 18.27 -24.24
CA SER A 78 -27.53 18.72 -24.84
C SER A 78 -27.46 18.10 -26.24
N ASP A 79 -27.58 18.97 -27.24
CA ASP A 79 -27.36 18.70 -28.65
C ASP A 79 -25.91 18.27 -28.90
N ASN A 80 -25.63 16.98 -28.74
CA ASN A 80 -24.42 16.32 -29.24
C ASN A 80 -24.84 15.01 -29.93
N GLU A 81 -25.20 15.10 -31.21
CA GLU A 81 -25.14 13.96 -32.12
C GLU A 81 -23.67 13.50 -32.25
N ASP A 82 -23.47 12.18 -32.35
CA ASP A 82 -22.19 11.48 -32.61
C ASP A 82 -21.30 11.14 -31.39
N SER A 83 -21.86 10.53 -30.35
CA SER A 83 -21.08 9.57 -29.55
C SER A 83 -21.91 8.31 -29.36
N ASP A 84 -21.28 7.15 -29.61
CA ASP A 84 -21.78 5.83 -29.19
C ASP A 84 -21.78 5.75 -27.64
N GLU A 85 -22.46 6.68 -26.99
CA GLU A 85 -22.81 6.64 -25.59
C GLU A 85 -23.95 5.62 -25.51
N GLU A 86 -23.60 4.35 -25.25
CA GLU A 86 -24.56 3.41 -24.67
C GLU A 86 -25.13 4.09 -23.42
N GLU A 87 -26.26 4.79 -23.56
CA GLU A 87 -27.02 5.36 -22.47
C GLU A 87 -27.06 4.31 -21.37
N GLU A 88 -26.41 4.61 -20.24
CA GLU A 88 -26.37 3.79 -19.05
C GLU A 88 -27.79 3.72 -18.48
N GLN A 89 -28.61 2.86 -19.07
CA GLN A 89 -29.86 2.41 -18.48
C GLN A 89 -29.48 1.65 -17.23
N ASP A 90 -29.49 2.40 -16.12
CA ASP A 90 -29.37 1.90 -14.76
C ASP A 90 -30.16 0.61 -14.64
N SER A 91 -29.39 -0.48 -14.54
CA SER A 91 -29.77 -1.81 -14.08
C SER A 91 -31.24 -1.95 -13.69
N ILE A 92 -32.12 -2.21 -14.67
CA ILE A 92 -33.52 -2.52 -14.41
C ILE A 92 -33.52 -3.73 -13.50
N ARG A 93 -33.78 -3.50 -12.21
CA ARG A 93 -33.75 -4.55 -11.22
C ARG A 93 -34.85 -5.55 -11.60
N PRO A 94 -34.54 -6.84 -11.78
CA PRO A 94 -35.54 -7.81 -12.18
C PRO A 94 -36.64 -7.93 -11.12
N SER A 95 -37.89 -8.11 -11.55
CA SER A 95 -39.07 -8.18 -10.67
C SER A 95 -39.01 -9.30 -9.61
N TYR A 96 -38.16 -10.31 -9.79
CA TYR A 96 -37.98 -11.41 -8.84
C TYR A 96 -37.02 -11.08 -7.68
N VAL A 97 -36.34 -9.93 -7.72
CA VAL A 97 -35.38 -9.51 -6.70
C VAL A 97 -36.08 -8.63 -5.66
N SER A 98 -36.09 -9.06 -4.39
CA SER A 98 -36.78 -8.35 -3.30
C SER A 98 -36.17 -6.98 -3.01
N GLN A 99 -36.99 -6.03 -2.56
CA GLN A 99 -36.61 -4.66 -2.23
C GLN A 99 -35.47 -4.49 -1.23
N HIS A 100 -35.30 -5.42 -0.29
CA HIS A 100 -34.29 -5.34 0.76
C HIS A 100 -32.90 -5.84 0.34
N PHE A 101 -32.75 -6.37 -0.88
CA PHE A 101 -31.42 -6.72 -1.39
C PHE A 101 -30.69 -5.46 -1.89
N PRO A 102 -29.36 -5.40 -1.72
CA PRO A 102 -28.56 -4.31 -2.26
C PRO A 102 -28.70 -4.22 -3.78
N THR A 103 -28.43 -3.03 -4.32
CA THR A 103 -28.36 -2.82 -5.77
C THR A 103 -27.28 -3.70 -6.40
N PHE A 104 -27.50 -4.16 -7.63
CA PHE A 104 -26.48 -4.90 -8.33
C PHE A 104 -25.22 -4.04 -8.53
N PRO A 105 -24.02 -4.63 -8.42
CA PRO A 105 -22.79 -3.96 -8.82
C PRO A 105 -22.91 -3.44 -10.26
N SER A 106 -22.15 -2.38 -10.58
CA SER A 106 -22.13 -1.84 -11.94
C SER A 106 -21.77 -2.93 -12.96
N LYS A 107 -22.22 -2.76 -14.21
CA LYS A 107 -21.99 -3.73 -15.29
C LYS A 107 -20.49 -4.04 -15.48
N HIS A 108 -19.62 -3.07 -15.22
CA HIS A 108 -18.15 -3.19 -15.26
C HIS A 108 -17.57 -4.08 -14.16
N SER A 109 -18.33 -4.34 -13.09
CA SER A 109 -17.93 -5.27 -12.05
C SER A 109 -18.03 -6.74 -12.48
N PHE A 110 -18.82 -7.03 -13.52
CA PHE A 110 -19.00 -8.38 -14.09
C PHE A 110 -18.46 -8.50 -15.53
N ARG A 111 -18.37 -7.39 -16.26
CA ARG A 111 -17.71 -7.34 -17.57
C ARG A 111 -16.20 -7.34 -17.35
N GLN A 112 -15.50 -8.32 -17.92
CA GLN A 112 -14.04 -8.30 -17.99
C GLN A 112 -13.63 -7.12 -18.89
N THR A 113 -13.36 -5.97 -18.28
CA THR A 113 -12.78 -4.82 -18.97
C THR A 113 -11.28 -5.07 -19.10
N PRO A 114 -10.74 -5.28 -20.31
CA PRO A 114 -9.29 -5.38 -20.47
C PRO A 114 -8.65 -4.08 -19.98
N ILE A 115 -7.83 -4.18 -18.95
CA ILE A 115 -7.08 -3.04 -18.41
C ILE A 115 -5.84 -2.87 -19.30
N TYR A 116 -5.87 -1.89 -20.19
CA TYR A 116 -4.72 -1.56 -21.04
C TYR A 116 -3.72 -0.72 -20.23
N ILE A 117 -2.79 -1.40 -19.54
CA ILE A 117 -1.68 -0.73 -18.87
C ILE A 117 -0.75 -0.19 -19.96
N LYS A 118 -0.74 1.13 -20.16
CA LYS A 118 0.16 1.81 -21.10
C LYS A 118 1.58 1.78 -20.54
N ARG A 119 2.32 0.69 -20.82
CA ARG A 119 3.76 0.65 -20.55
C ARG A 119 4.46 1.48 -21.63
N PRO A 120 5.39 2.37 -21.27
CA PRO A 120 6.23 3.00 -22.29
C PRO A 120 7.09 1.93 -22.97
N ASP A 121 7.04 1.87 -24.30
CA ASP A 121 7.84 0.94 -25.10
C ASP A 121 9.33 1.33 -25.11
N ASP A 122 9.62 2.63 -24.97
CA ASP A 122 11.00 3.13 -25.00
C ASP A 122 11.80 2.64 -23.79
N PRO A 123 12.92 1.94 -24.01
CA PRO A 123 13.72 1.37 -22.92
C PRO A 123 14.36 2.44 -22.02
N GLN A 124 14.66 3.62 -22.57
CA GLN A 124 15.21 4.73 -21.78
C GLN A 124 14.19 5.27 -20.78
N LYS A 125 12.94 5.46 -21.21
CA LYS A 125 11.85 5.94 -20.36
C LYS A 125 11.50 4.96 -19.25
N VAL A 126 11.56 3.65 -19.52
CA VAL A 126 11.40 2.62 -18.48
C VAL A 126 12.49 2.73 -17.40
N ARG A 127 13.75 2.97 -17.79
CA ARG A 127 14.86 3.15 -16.85
C ARG A 127 14.70 4.42 -16.01
N GLU A 128 14.29 5.51 -16.63
CA GLU A 128 14.00 6.78 -15.95
C GLU A 128 12.89 6.62 -14.90
N LEU A 129 11.73 6.07 -15.29
CA LEU A 129 10.62 5.83 -14.37
C LEU A 129 11.00 4.90 -13.21
N ASN A 130 11.78 3.86 -13.47
CA ASN A 130 12.27 2.98 -12.40
C ASN A 130 13.22 3.74 -11.44
N SER A 131 14.07 4.60 -11.97
CA SER A 131 14.95 5.45 -11.16
C SER A 131 14.15 6.44 -10.30
N GLU A 132 13.11 7.06 -10.86
CA GLU A 132 12.20 7.95 -10.12
C GLU A 132 11.43 7.19 -9.03
N GLN A 133 10.89 6.02 -9.36
CA GLN A 133 10.23 5.15 -8.38
C GLN A 133 11.18 4.78 -7.26
N SER A 134 12.42 4.41 -7.57
CA SER A 134 13.45 4.11 -6.57
C SER A 134 13.72 5.30 -5.65
N ARG A 135 13.86 6.51 -6.22
CA ARG A 135 14.04 7.75 -5.44
C ARG A 135 12.85 8.02 -4.51
N THR A 136 11.63 7.93 -5.02
CA THR A 136 10.42 8.16 -4.20
C THR A 136 10.30 7.14 -3.05
N VAL A 137 10.66 5.87 -3.29
CA VAL A 137 10.69 4.84 -2.25
C VAL A 137 11.72 5.18 -1.17
N GLU A 138 12.93 5.58 -1.56
CA GLU A 138 13.97 6.00 -0.61
C GLU A 138 13.57 7.23 0.20
N GLU A 139 12.98 8.24 -0.44
CA GLU A 139 12.49 9.44 0.25
C GLU A 139 11.39 9.11 1.25
N ASN A 140 10.43 8.26 0.87
CA ASN A 140 9.37 7.82 1.77
C ASN A 140 9.93 7.02 2.95
N LEU A 141 10.92 6.15 2.70
CA LEU A 141 11.60 5.41 3.77
C LEU A 141 12.37 6.36 4.71
N LYS A 142 13.08 7.35 4.16
CA LYS A 142 13.77 8.38 4.97
C LYS A 142 12.78 9.16 5.83
N LYS A 143 11.64 9.57 5.27
CA LYS A 143 10.57 10.24 6.03
C LYS A 143 10.07 9.36 7.16
N LEU A 144 9.79 8.09 6.88
CA LEU A 144 9.32 7.13 7.89
C LEU A 144 10.35 6.94 9.02
N MET A 145 11.61 6.70 8.66
CA MET A 145 12.71 6.54 9.63
C MET A 145 12.95 7.81 10.44
N ALA A 146 12.86 8.99 9.81
CA ALA A 146 12.99 10.27 10.50
C ALA A 146 11.85 10.48 11.51
N THR A 147 10.61 10.17 11.11
CA THR A 147 9.46 10.24 12.02
C THR A 147 9.56 9.22 13.16
N GLU A 148 10.02 7.99 12.88
CA GLU A 148 10.25 6.97 13.91
C GLU A 148 11.30 7.42 14.92
N ASN A 149 12.44 7.93 14.45
CA ASN A 149 13.48 8.45 15.32
C ASN A 149 13.02 9.67 16.11
N GLN A 150 12.20 10.55 15.53
CA GLN A 150 11.59 11.65 16.24
C GLN A 150 10.67 11.16 17.37
N ILE A 151 9.82 10.18 17.10
CA ILE A 151 8.94 9.56 18.11
C ILE A 151 9.76 8.89 19.21
N LEU A 152 10.87 8.21 18.88
CA LEU A 152 11.77 7.61 19.86
C LEU A 152 12.45 8.67 20.75
N ARG A 153 12.86 9.81 20.17
CA ARG A 153 13.45 10.94 20.91
C ARG A 153 12.44 11.64 21.83
N GLU A 154 11.17 11.73 21.40
CA GLU A 154 10.10 12.34 22.20
C GLU A 154 9.61 11.41 23.32
N SER A 155 9.61 10.09 23.08
CA SER A 155 9.16 9.09 24.06
C SER A 155 10.24 8.66 25.07
N SER A 156 11.51 8.76 24.69
CA SER A 156 12.64 8.55 25.60
C SER A 156 13.39 9.86 25.78
N GLY A 157 13.24 10.52 26.93
CA GLY A 157 14.07 11.67 27.32
C GLY A 157 15.53 11.32 27.57
N ILE A 158 16.10 10.39 26.79
CA ILE A 158 17.43 9.84 26.89
C ILE A 158 18.18 10.30 25.64
N GLN A 159 19.23 11.09 25.84
CA GLN A 159 20.14 11.47 24.77
C GLN A 159 20.80 10.20 24.22
N VAL A 160 20.44 9.83 22.99
CA VAL A 160 21.15 8.79 22.25
C VAL A 160 22.56 9.32 22.03
N ILE A 161 23.53 8.70 22.70
CA ILE A 161 24.96 8.98 22.54
C ILE A 161 25.32 8.59 21.10
N GLU A 162 25.46 9.60 20.26
CA GLU A 162 25.94 9.46 18.89
C GLU A 162 27.45 9.11 18.92
N ASP A 163 27.84 8.16 18.07
CA ASP A 163 29.17 8.01 17.45
C ASP A 163 30.17 6.90 17.85
N GLU A 164 30.01 6.14 18.95
CA GLU A 164 31.04 5.10 19.29
C GLU A 164 30.60 3.63 19.15
N TYR A 165 29.30 3.32 19.03
CA TYR A 165 28.80 1.93 18.99
C TYR A 165 27.72 1.65 17.95
N MET A 166 27.65 2.43 16.85
CA MET A 166 26.84 2.02 15.71
C MET A 166 27.57 0.94 14.91
N MET A 167 27.30 -0.31 15.26
CA MET A 167 27.80 -1.47 14.52
C MET A 167 27.25 -1.41 13.09
N PRO A 168 28.11 -1.39 12.05
CA PRO A 168 27.64 -1.29 10.67
C PRO A 168 26.76 -2.50 10.36
N ILE A 169 25.57 -2.24 9.80
CA ILE A 169 24.63 -3.30 9.39
C ILE A 169 25.28 -4.07 8.24
N VAL A 170 26.00 -5.14 8.58
CA VAL A 170 26.52 -6.09 7.61
C VAL A 170 25.47 -7.17 7.40
N ASN A 171 25.06 -7.38 6.15
CA ASN A 171 24.24 -8.54 5.81
C ASN A 171 25.14 -9.80 5.85
N TYR A 172 25.19 -10.43 7.03
CA TYR A 172 26.02 -11.60 7.29
C TYR A 172 25.69 -12.75 6.32
N GLU A 173 24.42 -12.92 5.92
CA GLU A 173 24.05 -13.95 4.95
C GLU A 173 24.72 -13.72 3.59
N GLY A 174 24.67 -12.50 3.07
CA GLY A 174 25.28 -12.17 1.78
C GLY A 174 26.81 -12.32 1.77
N PHE A 175 27.48 -12.02 2.88
CA PHE A 175 28.92 -12.21 3.04
C PHE A 175 29.29 -13.70 3.13
N LEU A 176 28.56 -14.49 3.93
CA LEU A 176 28.78 -15.92 4.04
C LEU A 176 28.53 -16.66 2.72
N GLN A 177 27.53 -16.25 1.94
CA GLN A 177 27.24 -16.81 0.62
C GLN A 177 28.37 -16.54 -0.38
N ARG A 178 28.94 -15.33 -0.41
CA ARG A 178 30.12 -15.00 -1.25
C ARG A 178 31.34 -15.85 -0.89
N ARG A 179 31.60 -16.05 0.40
CA ARG A 179 32.71 -16.89 0.87
C ARG A 179 32.52 -18.37 0.51
N LYS A 180 31.28 -18.88 0.53
CA LYS A 180 30.97 -20.25 0.06
C LYS A 180 31.22 -20.41 -1.45
N ARG A 181 30.84 -19.42 -2.27
CA ARG A 181 31.06 -19.44 -3.73
C ARG A 181 32.54 -19.32 -4.10
N SER A 182 33.31 -18.53 -3.34
CA SER A 182 34.77 -18.43 -3.51
C SER A 182 35.49 -19.77 -3.27
N LYS A 183 34.98 -20.62 -2.37
CA LYS A 183 35.56 -21.94 -2.09
C LYS A 183 35.20 -23.03 -3.11
N GLN A 184 34.22 -22.79 -4.00
CA GLN A 184 33.82 -23.76 -5.03
C GLN A 184 34.58 -23.61 -6.36
N LYS A 185 35.39 -22.56 -6.53
CA LYS A 185 36.29 -22.42 -7.68
C LYS A 185 37.59 -23.19 -7.43
N GLY A 186 37.53 -24.52 -7.47
CA GLY A 186 38.72 -25.34 -7.27
C GLY A 186 38.49 -26.81 -7.04
N THR A 187 37.69 -27.47 -7.90
CA THR A 187 37.72 -28.93 -8.06
C THR A 187 37.04 -29.29 -9.37
N THR A 188 37.80 -29.40 -10.46
CA THR A 188 37.36 -30.09 -11.67
C THR A 188 37.46 -31.59 -11.42
N LEU A 189 36.33 -32.27 -11.23
CA LEU A 189 36.24 -33.71 -11.41
C LEU A 189 35.24 -33.98 -12.53
N ASN A 190 35.79 -34.46 -13.64
CA ASN A 190 35.08 -34.97 -14.80
C ASN A 190 34.22 -36.17 -14.37
N VAL A 191 32.93 -36.11 -14.66
CA VAL A 191 32.11 -37.30 -14.89
C VAL A 191 31.21 -36.99 -16.08
N GLU A 192 31.49 -37.69 -17.18
CA GLU A 192 30.67 -37.76 -18.38
C GLU A 192 29.26 -38.24 -18.05
N GLY A 193 28.25 -37.65 -18.70
CA GLY A 193 26.93 -38.27 -18.75
C GLY A 193 25.77 -37.29 -18.95
N SER A 194 25.33 -37.21 -20.20
CA SER A 194 23.95 -36.94 -20.66
C SER A 194 23.38 -35.50 -20.62
N ASN A 195 23.29 -34.95 -21.85
CA ASN A 195 22.12 -34.35 -22.49
C ASN A 195 21.75 -32.88 -22.19
N GLU A 196 22.33 -31.96 -22.98
CA GLU A 196 21.66 -31.08 -23.97
C GLU A 196 22.50 -29.80 -24.24
N PRO A 197 22.69 -29.38 -25.50
CA PRO A 197 23.55 -28.25 -25.84
C PRO A 197 22.84 -26.91 -25.56
N LYS A 198 23.41 -26.13 -24.65
CA LYS A 198 23.09 -24.69 -24.51
C LYS A 198 23.76 -23.94 -25.66
N ILE A 199 22.94 -23.50 -26.61
CA ILE A 199 23.32 -22.57 -27.67
C ILE A 199 23.56 -21.21 -27.01
N ASN A 200 24.76 -20.64 -27.24
CA ASN A 200 25.11 -19.21 -27.29
C ASN A 200 26.50 -18.95 -26.69
N THR A 201 27.56 -19.18 -27.48
CA THR A 201 28.89 -18.57 -27.24
C THR A 201 29.66 -18.29 -28.55
N ILE A 202 29.06 -18.51 -29.74
CA ILE A 202 29.76 -18.35 -31.03
C ILE A 202 29.53 -16.97 -31.66
N GLN A 203 28.51 -16.21 -31.26
CA GLN A 203 28.25 -14.88 -31.89
C GLN A 203 29.14 -13.75 -31.35
N GLU A 204 29.68 -13.85 -30.14
CA GLU A 204 30.48 -12.77 -29.53
C GLU A 204 31.97 -12.81 -29.95
N GLN A 205 32.41 -13.90 -30.58
CA GLN A 205 33.80 -14.08 -31.04
C GLN A 205 34.00 -13.81 -32.54
N VAL A 206 32.93 -13.73 -33.34
CA VAL A 206 33.02 -13.39 -34.77
C VAL A 206 33.00 -11.87 -34.96
N GLU A 207 32.21 -11.15 -34.18
CA GLU A 207 32.09 -9.68 -34.29
C GLU A 207 33.33 -8.93 -33.76
N THR A 208 34.15 -9.58 -32.94
CA THR A 208 35.41 -9.01 -32.45
C THR A 208 36.61 -9.25 -33.37
N GLN A 209 36.54 -10.19 -34.33
CA GLN A 209 37.61 -10.42 -35.33
C GLN A 209 37.42 -9.58 -36.59
N GLU A 210 36.17 -9.31 -37.01
CA GLU A 210 35.89 -8.49 -38.20
C GLU A 210 36.17 -6.98 -38.00
N LEU A 211 36.22 -6.51 -36.75
CA LEU A 211 36.56 -5.11 -36.43
C LEU A 211 38.07 -4.83 -36.33
N GLU A 212 38.91 -5.86 -36.16
CA GLU A 212 40.38 -5.69 -36.12
C GLU A 212 41.04 -5.79 -37.51
N GLU A 213 40.45 -6.54 -38.47
CA GLU A 213 40.97 -6.60 -39.85
C GLU A 213 40.62 -5.34 -40.68
N GLY A 214 39.43 -4.74 -40.47
CA GLY A 214 39.02 -3.51 -41.18
C GLY A 214 39.80 -2.24 -40.82
N MET A 215 40.58 -2.25 -39.74
CA MET A 215 41.38 -1.10 -39.31
C MET A 215 42.84 -1.15 -39.80
N GLN A 216 43.29 -2.28 -40.37
CA GLN A 216 44.64 -2.44 -40.91
C GLN A 216 44.73 -2.22 -42.43
N GLU A 217 43.63 -2.38 -43.19
CA GLU A 217 43.61 -2.05 -44.62
C GLU A 217 43.51 -0.54 -44.90
N ALA A 218 42.96 0.26 -43.98
CA ALA A 218 42.84 1.71 -44.16
C ALA A 218 44.16 2.50 -43.95
N ILE A 219 45.25 1.87 -43.52
CA ILE A 219 46.55 2.52 -43.29
C ILE A 219 47.53 2.27 -44.47
N VAL A 220 47.20 1.37 -45.40
CA VAL A 220 48.10 1.00 -46.51
C VAL A 220 47.78 1.71 -47.84
N GLU A 221 46.58 2.28 -48.01
CA GLU A 221 46.22 3.00 -49.27
C GLU A 221 46.65 4.47 -49.32
N ASP A 222 47.03 5.11 -48.22
CA ASP A 222 47.42 6.54 -48.19
C ASP A 222 48.93 6.82 -48.41
N GLN A 223 49.70 5.83 -48.89
CA GLN A 223 51.13 6.01 -49.23
C GLN A 223 51.53 5.58 -50.65
N LYS A 224 50.62 5.65 -51.63
CA LYS A 224 50.93 5.27 -53.01
C LYS A 224 50.66 6.29 -54.12
N ASP A 225 50.46 7.56 -53.78
CA ASP A 225 50.46 8.65 -54.76
C ASP A 225 51.26 9.88 -54.24
N GLU A 226 52.59 9.77 -54.25
CA GLU A 226 53.54 10.87 -54.56
C GLU A 226 54.95 10.31 -54.88
#